data_AF-A0A1S0UF52-F1
#
_entry.id   AF-A0A1S0UF52-F1
#
_cell.length_a   1.000
_cell.length_b   1.000
_cell.length_c   1.000
_cell.angle_alpha   90.00
_cell.angle_beta   90.00
_cell.angle_gamma   90.00
#
_symmetry.space_group_name_H-M   'P 1'
#
loop_
_entity.id
_entity.type
_entity.pdbx_description
1 polymer ?
#
loop_
_entity_poly.entity_id
_entity_poly.type
_entity_poly.pdbx_seq_one_letter_code
_entity_poly.pdbx_strand_id
1 'polypeptide(L)'
;MSRKKTDQCARKNRSAGNEPTFLFNALEVQKLKHKGKNMKTRDGNREDEGNMSKLDYELSSYSNLLVKAMKPIRGQKQLLKRLCLDVDEVLEKCTVNELRRAVYEPYFITSLEGKKLAAHFISKIGVDKFWMLVKKVVTSEKTSKTQCANYGEVLLLAWKNAMKDGAHRLQHRLERIFMDVVYYALQHLRCNKKFMAMLESFGKARNKQVDAMIYRTFEPNLWRCLKAANETVRCNACCLFLPFYPFVSDDDIENAENVSLQQGIIIDLLKDDSYVIRSEACRRTLFILSAYFDIFPLDFIKQCLTQIIDILSVDSIVSVRIAVYEGMRDLLRCGSALNACERALKCLFDNRGINDRCDHVRLAAFKLLNALVGHRFIKAC
;
A
#
# COMPACT_ATOMS: atom_id res chain seq x y z
N MET A 1 56.79 -28.02 -16.34
CA MET A 1 55.56 -28.79 -16.64
C MET A 1 54.40 -28.03 -15.99
N SER A 2 53.40 -27.41 -16.63
CA SER A 2 52.51 -27.87 -17.73
C SER A 2 51.81 -29.19 -17.36
N ARG A 3 50.49 -29.39 -17.36
CA ARG A 3 49.27 -28.66 -17.83
C ARG A 3 48.11 -29.00 -16.85
N LYS A 4 46.91 -28.38 -16.78
CA LYS A 4 46.22 -27.29 -17.53
C LYS A 4 45.20 -26.54 -16.61
N LYS A 5 44.33 -25.71 -17.21
CA LYS A 5 43.21 -24.90 -16.67
C LYS A 5 41.83 -25.52 -17.00
N THR A 6 40.77 -25.05 -16.31
CA THR A 6 39.55 -24.53 -16.97
C THR A 6 38.83 -23.48 -16.12
N ASP A 7 38.29 -22.44 -16.77
CA ASP A 7 37.61 -21.28 -16.17
C ASP A 7 36.12 -21.52 -15.88
N GLN A 8 35.50 -20.69 -15.03
CA GLN A 8 34.22 -20.05 -15.41
C GLN A 8 33.91 -18.74 -14.66
N CYS A 9 33.14 -17.88 -15.33
CA CYS A 9 32.89 -16.47 -15.02
C CYS A 9 31.61 -16.27 -14.18
N ALA A 10 31.67 -15.40 -13.16
CA ALA A 10 30.48 -14.96 -12.41
C ALA A 10 30.44 -13.43 -12.18
N ARG A 11 29.47 -12.81 -12.83
CA ARG A 11 29.14 -11.38 -12.91
C ARG A 11 29.13 -10.63 -11.56
N LYS A 12 29.83 -9.49 -11.50
CA LYS A 12 29.56 -8.43 -10.51
C LYS A 12 28.32 -7.63 -10.93
N ASN A 13 27.18 -7.83 -10.26
CA ASN A 13 26.07 -6.88 -10.26
C ASN A 13 26.04 -6.13 -8.92
N ARG A 14 26.37 -4.83 -8.93
CA ARG A 14 26.03 -3.89 -7.85
C ARG A 14 24.88 -3.01 -8.32
N SER A 15 23.67 -3.26 -7.83
CA SER A 15 22.55 -2.33 -7.94
C SER A 15 22.25 -1.73 -6.57
N ALA A 16 22.70 -0.50 -6.33
CA ALA A 16 22.19 0.30 -5.22
C ALA A 16 20.74 0.68 -5.54
N GLY A 17 19.80 0.28 -4.67
CA GLY A 17 18.38 0.61 -4.79
C GLY A 17 17.98 1.51 -3.63
N ASN A 18 17.77 2.79 -3.91
CA ASN A 18 17.33 3.77 -2.90
C ASN A 18 15.92 3.44 -2.40
N GLU A 19 15.73 3.41 -1.08
CA GLU A 19 14.39 3.42 -0.48
C GLU A 19 13.87 4.86 -0.40
N PRO A 20 12.68 5.18 -0.98
CA PRO A 20 12.07 6.49 -0.81
C PRO A 20 11.28 6.55 0.50
N THR A 21 11.84 7.18 1.52
CA THR A 21 11.13 7.52 2.76
C THR A 21 10.07 8.59 2.49
N PHE A 22 8.79 8.21 2.43
CA PHE A 22 7.69 9.17 2.32
C PHE A 22 7.36 9.77 3.68
N LEU A 23 7.78 11.02 3.90
CA LEU A 23 7.27 11.88 4.97
C LEU A 23 6.30 12.90 4.36
N PHE A 24 5.08 12.93 4.88
CA PHE A 24 4.19 14.08 4.70
C PHE A 24 4.70 15.24 5.56
N ASN A 25 4.69 16.45 5.00
CA ASN A 25 4.34 17.65 5.74
C ASN A 25 3.77 18.69 4.77
N ALA A 26 2.62 19.25 5.13
CA ALA A 26 1.99 20.36 4.42
C ALA A 26 2.20 21.63 5.24
N LEU A 27 2.94 22.60 4.69
CA LEU A 27 2.94 24.05 4.99
C LEU A 27 4.27 24.65 4.51
N GLU A 28 4.35 25.03 3.22
CA GLU A 28 5.19 26.14 2.76
C GLU A 28 4.85 26.52 1.31
N VAL A 29 3.68 27.13 1.13
CA VAL A 29 3.33 27.84 -0.11
C VAL A 29 3.31 29.33 0.21
N GLN A 30 4.41 30.03 -0.09
CA GLN A 30 4.45 31.43 -0.57
C GLN A 30 5.89 31.97 -0.52
N LYS A 31 6.48 32.26 -1.69
CA LYS A 31 7.05 33.57 -2.06
C LYS A 31 7.70 33.53 -3.46
N LEU A 32 7.95 34.71 -4.02
CA LEU A 32 8.75 35.00 -5.23
C LEU A 32 8.13 34.61 -6.59
N LYS A 33 7.24 35.49 -7.09
CA LYS A 33 7.23 35.87 -8.51
C LYS A 33 7.28 37.39 -8.63
N HIS A 34 8.40 37.92 -9.13
CA HIS A 34 8.48 39.30 -9.60
C HIS A 34 9.40 39.45 -10.80
N LYS A 35 8.87 40.16 -11.81
CA LYS A 35 9.50 40.81 -12.97
C LYS A 35 10.52 40.02 -13.82
N GLY A 36 10.14 39.87 -15.10
CA GLY A 36 11.01 39.51 -16.21
C GLY A 36 10.31 39.74 -17.54
N LYS A 37 9.98 40.99 -17.89
CA LYS A 37 9.55 41.33 -19.25
C LYS A 37 10.79 41.29 -20.16
N ASN A 38 10.72 40.56 -21.26
CA ASN A 38 11.50 40.88 -22.46
C ASN A 38 10.71 40.49 -23.72
N MET A 39 10.99 41.20 -24.81
CA MET A 39 10.16 41.27 -26.02
C MET A 39 10.93 40.78 -27.25
N LYS A 40 10.21 40.47 -28.34
CA LYS A 40 10.64 39.79 -29.60
C LYS A 40 10.65 38.25 -29.49
N THR A 41 10.27 37.48 -30.52
CA THR A 41 9.89 37.83 -31.90
C THR A 41 8.76 36.94 -32.39
N ARG A 42 8.03 37.39 -33.42
CA ARG A 42 7.13 36.55 -34.22
C ARG A 42 7.96 35.46 -34.92
N ASP A 43 7.62 34.20 -34.71
CA ASP A 43 7.95 33.12 -35.62
C ASP A 43 6.79 32.10 -35.64
N GLY A 44 6.59 31.44 -36.78
CA GLY A 44 5.35 30.73 -37.10
C GLY A 44 5.27 29.29 -36.59
N ASN A 45 4.04 28.76 -36.62
CA ASN A 45 3.71 27.33 -36.66
C ASN A 45 4.45 26.41 -35.68
N ARG A 46 4.08 26.51 -34.41
CA ARG A 46 3.79 25.30 -33.62
C ARG A 46 2.34 25.39 -33.20
N GLU A 47 1.48 24.61 -33.84
CA GLU A 47 0.06 24.53 -33.48
C GLU A 47 -0.08 24.08 -32.03
N ASP A 48 -1.13 24.53 -31.35
CA ASP A 48 -1.39 24.20 -29.94
C ASP A 48 -2.03 22.80 -29.81
N GLU A 49 -1.48 21.81 -30.54
CA GLU A 49 -1.92 20.41 -30.70
C GLU A 49 -2.22 19.70 -29.37
N GLY A 50 -1.68 20.23 -28.27
CA GLY A 50 -1.81 19.67 -26.94
C GLY A 50 -3.15 19.93 -26.24
N ASN A 51 -4.08 20.71 -26.79
CA ASN A 51 -5.41 20.89 -26.19
C ASN A 51 -6.51 20.83 -27.25
N MET A 52 -7.22 19.71 -27.29
CA MET A 52 -8.38 19.52 -28.17
C MET A 52 -9.44 20.59 -27.91
N SER A 53 -9.87 21.30 -28.95
CA SER A 53 -10.92 22.31 -28.82
C SER A 53 -12.26 21.68 -28.42
N LYS A 54 -13.28 22.51 -28.14
CA LYS A 54 -14.62 22.00 -27.88
C LYS A 54 -15.22 21.39 -29.15
N LEU A 55 -15.06 22.06 -30.29
CA LEU A 55 -15.58 21.64 -31.59
C LEU A 55 -14.92 20.32 -32.07
N ASP A 56 -13.61 20.19 -31.95
CA ASP A 56 -12.89 18.96 -32.36
C ASP A 56 -13.32 17.73 -31.54
N TYR A 57 -13.75 17.96 -30.29
CA TYR A 57 -14.27 16.90 -29.43
C TYR A 57 -15.67 16.49 -29.86
N GLU A 58 -16.57 17.45 -30.06
CA GLU A 58 -17.96 17.24 -30.49
C GLU A 58 -18.05 16.59 -31.89
N LEU A 59 -17.07 16.85 -32.77
CA LEU A 59 -16.98 16.23 -34.11
C LEU A 59 -16.22 14.88 -34.13
N SER A 60 -15.58 14.47 -33.03
CA SER A 60 -14.82 13.21 -32.96
C SER A 60 -15.66 12.03 -32.47
N SER A 61 -15.48 10.85 -33.07
CA SER A 61 -16.06 9.63 -32.51
C SER A 61 -15.42 9.25 -31.17
N TYR A 62 -16.22 8.72 -30.23
CA TYR A 62 -15.72 8.27 -28.93
C TYR A 62 -14.62 7.22 -29.03
N SER A 63 -14.65 6.33 -30.02
CA SER A 63 -13.53 5.43 -30.35
C SER A 63 -12.21 6.17 -30.59
N ASN A 64 -12.23 7.22 -31.43
CA ASN A 64 -11.05 8.02 -31.73
C ASN A 64 -10.58 8.84 -30.51
N LEU A 65 -11.52 9.38 -29.73
CA LEU A 65 -11.23 10.07 -28.48
C LEU A 65 -10.60 9.13 -27.45
N LEU A 66 -11.11 7.91 -27.30
CA LEU A 66 -10.57 6.91 -26.39
C LEU A 66 -9.15 6.47 -26.81
N VAL A 67 -8.90 6.26 -28.11
CA VAL A 67 -7.55 5.96 -28.63
C VAL A 67 -6.57 7.11 -28.39
N LYS A 68 -7.00 8.38 -28.54
CA LYS A 68 -6.19 9.55 -28.16
C LYS A 68 -5.91 9.57 -26.65
N ALA A 69 -6.90 9.25 -25.82
CA ALA A 69 -6.81 9.24 -24.36
C ALA A 69 -5.89 8.13 -23.78
N MET A 70 -5.57 7.09 -24.55
CA MET A 70 -4.58 6.07 -24.16
C MET A 70 -3.12 6.58 -24.23
N LYS A 71 -2.84 7.64 -25.00
CA LYS A 71 -1.48 8.13 -25.25
C LYS A 71 -1.08 9.19 -24.21
N PRO A 72 0.18 9.20 -23.72
CA PRO A 72 0.68 10.20 -22.77
C PRO A 72 1.03 11.52 -23.48
N ILE A 73 0.01 12.16 -24.08
CA ILE A 73 0.13 13.44 -24.79
C ILE A 73 -0.29 14.62 -23.91
N ARG A 74 0.13 15.84 -24.29
CA ARG A 74 -0.41 17.07 -23.70
C ARG A 74 -1.95 17.07 -23.89
N GLY A 75 -2.68 17.54 -22.87
CA GLY A 75 -4.14 17.53 -22.86
C GLY A 75 -4.82 16.21 -22.52
N GLN A 76 -4.10 15.08 -22.44
CA GLN A 76 -4.69 13.75 -22.12
C GLN A 76 -5.60 13.79 -20.88
N LYS A 77 -5.17 14.45 -19.79
CA LYS A 77 -5.97 14.59 -18.56
C LYS A 77 -7.29 15.35 -18.79
N GLN A 78 -7.26 16.41 -19.61
CA GLN A 78 -8.47 17.19 -19.92
C GLN A 78 -9.42 16.39 -20.82
N LEU A 79 -8.88 15.61 -21.75
CA LEU A 79 -9.65 14.68 -22.58
C LEU A 79 -10.31 13.58 -21.73
N LEU A 80 -9.56 12.93 -20.83
CA LEU A 80 -10.10 11.95 -19.88
C LEU A 80 -11.18 12.56 -18.99
N LYS A 81 -11.03 13.82 -18.56
CA LYS A 81 -12.06 14.53 -17.79
C LYS A 81 -13.35 14.75 -18.60
N ARG A 82 -13.28 15.05 -19.91
CA ARG A 82 -14.47 15.13 -20.77
C ARG A 82 -15.12 13.75 -20.95
N LEU A 83 -14.33 12.73 -21.29
CA LEU A 83 -14.81 11.35 -21.41
C LEU A 83 -15.47 10.82 -20.12
N CYS A 84 -15.03 11.26 -18.94
CA CYS A 84 -15.69 10.95 -17.66
C CYS A 84 -17.10 11.57 -17.52
N LEU A 85 -17.36 12.72 -18.14
CA LEU A 85 -18.69 13.35 -18.12
C LEU A 85 -19.63 12.62 -19.08
N ASP A 86 -19.10 12.20 -20.23
CA ASP A 86 -19.85 11.53 -21.30
C ASP A 86 -19.76 9.99 -21.17
N VAL A 87 -19.68 9.46 -19.94
CA VAL A 87 -19.33 8.05 -19.70
C VAL A 87 -20.34 7.07 -20.31
N ASP A 88 -21.62 7.41 -20.33
CA ASP A 88 -22.68 6.58 -20.90
C ASP A 88 -22.57 6.52 -22.44
N GLU A 89 -22.25 7.64 -23.09
CA GLU A 89 -21.96 7.70 -24.53
C GLU A 89 -20.67 6.92 -24.89
N VAL A 90 -19.61 7.05 -24.08
CA VAL A 90 -18.39 6.23 -24.23
C VAL A 90 -18.73 4.74 -24.10
N LEU A 91 -19.55 4.38 -23.11
CA LEU A 91 -20.02 3.02 -22.91
C LEU A 91 -20.96 2.55 -24.03
N GLU A 92 -21.77 3.41 -24.64
CA GLU A 92 -22.64 3.00 -25.74
C GLU A 92 -21.81 2.78 -27.02
N LYS A 93 -21.09 3.82 -27.48
CA LYS A 93 -20.48 3.86 -28.82
C LYS A 93 -19.17 3.06 -28.92
N CYS A 94 -18.40 2.89 -27.84
CA CYS A 94 -17.13 2.12 -27.90
C CYS A 94 -17.38 0.61 -27.80
N THR A 95 -16.68 -0.17 -28.61
CA THR A 95 -16.73 -1.65 -28.55
C THR A 95 -16.02 -2.19 -27.32
N VAL A 96 -16.39 -3.42 -26.92
CA VAL A 96 -15.75 -4.12 -25.79
C VAL A 96 -14.23 -4.26 -25.97
N ASN A 97 -13.74 -4.39 -27.21
CA ASN A 97 -12.31 -4.53 -27.49
C ASN A 97 -11.55 -3.21 -27.35
N GLU A 98 -12.17 -2.07 -27.65
CA GLU A 98 -11.59 -0.74 -27.41
C GLU A 98 -11.52 -0.43 -25.91
N LEU A 99 -12.57 -0.77 -25.15
CA LEU A 99 -12.55 -0.63 -23.69
C LEU A 99 -11.47 -1.52 -23.05
N ARG A 100 -11.30 -2.77 -23.52
CA ARG A 100 -10.19 -3.65 -23.07
C ARG A 100 -8.82 -3.07 -23.41
N ARG A 101 -8.63 -2.48 -24.59
CA ARG A 101 -7.39 -1.78 -24.96
C ARG A 101 -7.12 -0.62 -24.00
N ALA A 102 -8.13 0.21 -23.70
CA ALA A 102 -8.01 1.30 -22.73
C ALA A 102 -7.51 0.81 -21.35
N VAL A 103 -8.11 -0.26 -20.83
CA VAL A 103 -7.74 -0.87 -19.53
C VAL A 103 -6.34 -1.50 -19.55
N TYR A 104 -5.89 -2.02 -20.70
CA TYR A 104 -4.56 -2.60 -20.85
C TYR A 104 -3.45 -1.54 -20.87
N GLU A 105 -3.72 -0.37 -21.46
CA GLU A 105 -2.73 0.70 -21.62
C GLU A 105 -2.36 1.36 -20.28
N PRO A 106 -1.09 1.25 -19.82
CA PRO A 106 -0.70 1.68 -18.47
C PRO A 106 -1.01 3.16 -18.19
N TYR A 107 -0.80 4.02 -19.20
CA TYR A 107 -0.97 5.47 -19.08
C TYR A 107 -2.43 5.88 -18.85
N PHE A 108 -3.39 5.13 -19.38
CA PHE A 108 -4.83 5.43 -19.21
C PHE A 108 -5.20 5.45 -17.72
N ILE A 109 -4.86 4.37 -16.99
CA ILE A 109 -5.19 4.19 -15.57
C ILE A 109 -4.23 4.88 -14.59
N THR A 110 -3.32 5.75 -15.03
CA THR A 110 -2.48 6.54 -14.10
C THR A 110 -3.26 7.67 -13.43
N SER A 111 -4.14 8.32 -14.18
CA SER A 111 -4.98 9.44 -13.70
C SER A 111 -6.21 8.97 -12.96
N LEU A 112 -6.76 9.81 -12.08
CA LEU A 112 -8.03 9.52 -11.38
C LEU A 112 -9.20 9.40 -12.37
N GLU A 113 -9.21 10.24 -13.40
CA GLU A 113 -10.22 10.25 -14.45
C GLU A 113 -10.20 8.94 -15.24
N GLY A 114 -9.04 8.48 -15.70
CA GLY A 114 -8.89 7.19 -16.39
C GLY A 114 -9.19 5.98 -15.49
N LYS A 115 -8.89 6.05 -14.18
CA LYS A 115 -9.31 5.02 -13.21
C LYS A 115 -10.83 4.94 -13.06
N LYS A 116 -11.52 6.08 -13.00
CA LYS A 116 -13.00 6.13 -12.99
C LYS A 116 -13.58 5.52 -14.25
N LEU A 117 -13.10 5.92 -15.43
CA LEU A 117 -13.54 5.34 -16.71
C LEU A 117 -13.34 3.82 -16.75
N ALA A 118 -12.14 3.34 -16.38
CA ALA A 118 -11.85 1.91 -16.32
C ALA A 118 -12.77 1.14 -15.35
N ALA A 119 -13.22 1.77 -14.26
CA ALA A 119 -14.20 1.18 -13.34
C ALA A 119 -15.59 1.06 -13.96
N HIS A 120 -16.06 2.07 -14.69
CA HIS A 120 -17.31 1.99 -15.46
C HIS A 120 -17.22 0.94 -16.60
N PHE A 121 -16.06 0.79 -17.24
CA PHE A 121 -15.87 -0.19 -18.33
C PHE A 121 -16.04 -1.65 -17.88
N ILE A 122 -15.95 -1.96 -16.58
CA ILE A 122 -16.12 -3.33 -16.06
C ILE A 122 -17.51 -3.90 -16.39
N SER A 123 -18.57 -3.06 -16.39
CA SER A 123 -19.94 -3.50 -16.70
C SER A 123 -20.04 -4.03 -18.14
N LYS A 124 -19.58 -3.25 -19.13
CA LYS A 124 -19.62 -3.61 -20.56
C LYS A 124 -18.57 -4.66 -20.95
N ILE A 125 -17.39 -4.67 -20.32
CA ILE A 125 -16.38 -5.72 -20.55
C ILE A 125 -16.82 -7.08 -19.97
N GLY A 126 -17.54 -7.04 -18.85
CA GLY A 126 -17.89 -8.18 -18.01
C GLY A 126 -16.80 -8.46 -16.97
N VAL A 127 -17.21 -8.59 -15.69
CA VAL A 127 -16.33 -8.72 -14.52
C VAL A 127 -15.21 -9.76 -14.70
N ASP A 128 -15.55 -10.99 -15.08
CA ASP A 128 -14.56 -12.07 -15.22
C ASP A 128 -13.60 -11.84 -16.39
N LYS A 129 -14.09 -11.23 -17.48
CA LYS A 129 -13.31 -10.86 -18.67
C LYS A 129 -12.35 -9.70 -18.37
N PHE A 130 -12.77 -8.73 -17.57
CA PHE A 130 -11.91 -7.69 -17.02
C PHE A 130 -10.84 -8.30 -16.10
N TRP A 131 -11.24 -9.22 -15.22
CA TRP A 131 -10.30 -9.85 -14.29
C TRP A 131 -9.26 -10.72 -14.98
N MET A 132 -9.63 -11.51 -15.99
CA MET A 132 -8.67 -12.27 -16.80
C MET A 132 -7.63 -11.36 -17.47
N LEU A 133 -8.05 -10.18 -17.96
CA LEU A 133 -7.15 -9.17 -18.51
C LEU A 133 -6.19 -8.63 -17.44
N VAL A 134 -6.73 -8.15 -16.31
CA VAL A 134 -5.93 -7.58 -15.22
C VAL A 134 -4.97 -8.61 -14.62
N LYS A 135 -5.42 -9.83 -14.35
CA LYS A 135 -4.57 -10.92 -13.84
C LYS A 135 -3.40 -11.23 -14.80
N LYS A 136 -3.63 -11.21 -16.12
CA LYS A 136 -2.57 -11.36 -17.14
C LYS A 136 -1.57 -10.19 -17.12
N VAL A 137 -2.03 -8.97 -16.85
CA VAL A 137 -1.13 -7.80 -16.70
C VAL A 137 -0.35 -7.90 -15.38
N VAL A 138 -1.00 -8.13 -14.24
CA VAL A 138 -0.37 -8.18 -12.91
C VAL A 138 0.67 -9.30 -12.79
N THR A 139 0.45 -10.45 -13.45
CA THR A 139 1.42 -11.55 -13.48
C THR A 139 2.59 -11.34 -14.47
N SER A 140 2.50 -10.38 -15.39
CA SER A 140 3.59 -10.03 -16.30
C SER A 140 4.79 -9.46 -15.53
N GLU A 141 6.00 -9.94 -15.83
CA GLU A 141 7.24 -9.46 -15.19
C GLU A 141 7.42 -7.94 -15.35
N LYS A 142 7.10 -7.42 -16.55
CA LYS A 142 7.26 -6.00 -16.95
C LYS A 142 6.36 -5.03 -16.18
N THR A 143 5.29 -5.50 -15.54
CA THR A 143 4.32 -4.64 -14.86
C THR A 143 4.83 -4.21 -13.48
N SER A 144 4.80 -2.89 -13.20
CA SER A 144 5.28 -2.31 -11.95
C SER A 144 4.25 -2.41 -10.82
N LYS A 145 4.69 -2.34 -9.55
CA LYS A 145 3.79 -2.29 -8.39
C LYS A 145 2.79 -1.12 -8.48
N THR A 146 3.24 0.06 -8.92
CA THR A 146 2.39 1.24 -9.10
C THR A 146 1.27 0.99 -10.12
N GLN A 147 1.56 0.26 -11.20
CA GLN A 147 0.52 -0.14 -12.15
C GLN A 147 -0.48 -1.13 -11.52
N CYS A 148 -0.02 -2.06 -10.68
CA CYS A 148 -0.91 -2.94 -9.92
C CYS A 148 -1.79 -2.16 -8.93
N ALA A 149 -1.23 -1.22 -8.18
CA ALA A 149 -1.99 -0.33 -7.29
C ALA A 149 -3.08 0.44 -8.04
N ASN A 150 -2.79 0.93 -9.25
CA ASN A 150 -3.80 1.56 -10.11
C ASN A 150 -4.96 0.61 -10.46
N TYR A 151 -4.70 -0.67 -10.77
CA TYR A 151 -5.78 -1.65 -10.98
C TYR A 151 -6.57 -1.95 -9.71
N GLY A 152 -5.91 -1.95 -8.55
CA GLY A 152 -6.55 -2.05 -7.24
C GLY A 152 -7.54 -0.91 -7.00
N GLU A 153 -7.12 0.33 -7.25
CA GLU A 153 -7.99 1.51 -7.19
C GLU A 153 -9.17 1.43 -8.19
N VAL A 154 -8.96 0.93 -9.41
CA VAL A 154 -10.03 0.73 -10.40
C VAL A 154 -11.09 -0.24 -9.88
N LEU A 155 -10.67 -1.40 -9.34
CA LEU A 155 -11.61 -2.38 -8.80
C LEU A 155 -12.34 -1.84 -7.56
N LEU A 156 -11.65 -1.11 -6.68
CA LEU A 156 -12.26 -0.48 -5.50
C LEU A 156 -13.26 0.62 -5.89
N LEU A 157 -12.96 1.44 -6.90
CA LEU A 157 -13.90 2.42 -7.47
C LEU A 157 -15.14 1.73 -8.05
N ALA A 158 -14.96 0.64 -8.80
CA ALA A 158 -16.08 -0.13 -9.34
C ALA A 158 -16.96 -0.74 -8.24
N TRP A 159 -16.35 -1.22 -7.16
CA TRP A 159 -17.07 -1.75 -6.00
C TRP A 159 -17.84 -0.64 -5.26
N LYS A 160 -17.23 0.53 -5.05
CA LYS A 160 -17.90 1.70 -4.44
C LYS A 160 -19.06 2.22 -5.28
N ASN A 161 -18.91 2.25 -6.61
CA ASN A 161 -20.02 2.58 -7.52
C ASN A 161 -21.14 1.54 -7.41
N ALA A 162 -20.81 0.24 -7.52
CA ALA A 162 -21.80 -0.83 -7.39
C ALA A 162 -22.57 -0.80 -6.06
N MET A 163 -21.90 -0.46 -4.95
CA MET A 163 -22.53 -0.27 -3.64
C MET A 163 -23.48 0.95 -3.65
N LYS A 164 -23.05 2.09 -4.19
CA LYS A 164 -23.84 3.32 -4.29
C LYS A 164 -25.10 3.11 -5.15
N ASP A 165 -24.97 2.35 -6.24
CA ASP A 165 -26.02 2.13 -7.23
C ASP A 165 -26.95 0.94 -6.87
N GLY A 166 -26.78 0.33 -5.68
CA GLY A 166 -27.58 -0.83 -5.24
C GLY A 166 -27.32 -2.13 -6.03
N ALA A 167 -26.23 -2.18 -6.81
CA ALA A 167 -25.92 -3.27 -7.73
C ALA A 167 -25.27 -4.47 -7.03
N HIS A 168 -25.95 -5.07 -6.05
CA HIS A 168 -25.43 -6.15 -5.19
C HIS A 168 -24.81 -7.33 -5.96
N ARG A 169 -25.37 -7.71 -7.12
CA ARG A 169 -24.80 -8.78 -7.98
C ARG A 169 -23.44 -8.40 -8.56
N LEU A 170 -23.21 -7.13 -8.89
CA LEU A 170 -21.91 -6.64 -9.34
C LEU A 170 -20.93 -6.56 -8.15
N GLN A 171 -21.40 -6.03 -7.01
CA GLN A 171 -20.62 -5.96 -5.76
C GLN A 171 -20.06 -7.34 -5.36
N HIS A 172 -20.91 -8.36 -5.25
CA HIS A 172 -20.49 -9.72 -4.88
C HIS A 172 -19.50 -10.34 -5.89
N ARG A 173 -19.61 -10.02 -7.19
CA ARG A 173 -18.64 -10.48 -8.20
C ARG A 173 -17.29 -9.77 -8.11
N LEU A 174 -17.28 -8.50 -7.67
CA LEU A 174 -16.04 -7.76 -7.38
C LEU A 174 -15.40 -8.25 -6.08
N GLU A 175 -16.18 -8.57 -5.05
CA GLU A 175 -15.68 -9.18 -3.80
C GLU A 175 -15.01 -10.55 -4.07
N ARG A 176 -15.54 -11.36 -5.00
CA ARG A 176 -14.85 -12.58 -5.49
C ARG A 176 -13.51 -12.30 -6.18
N ILE A 177 -13.35 -11.16 -6.87
CA ILE A 177 -12.03 -10.76 -7.39
C ILE A 177 -11.10 -10.41 -6.23
N PHE A 178 -11.57 -9.70 -5.20
CA PHE A 178 -10.75 -9.35 -4.05
C PHE A 178 -10.27 -10.58 -3.27
N MET A 179 -11.12 -11.59 -3.09
CA MET A 179 -10.71 -12.90 -2.53
C MET A 179 -9.56 -13.55 -3.34
N ASP A 180 -9.62 -13.46 -4.67
CA ASP A 180 -8.57 -13.95 -5.58
C ASP A 180 -7.30 -13.09 -5.51
N VAL A 181 -7.42 -11.75 -5.42
CA VAL A 181 -6.28 -10.84 -5.15
C VAL A 181 -5.58 -11.22 -3.83
N VAL A 182 -6.33 -11.45 -2.76
CA VAL A 182 -5.81 -11.87 -1.46
C VAL A 182 -5.12 -13.23 -1.55
N TYR A 183 -5.72 -14.21 -2.23
CA TYR A 183 -5.12 -15.52 -2.46
C TYR A 183 -3.75 -15.42 -3.16
N TYR A 184 -3.64 -14.61 -4.22
CA TYR A 184 -2.37 -14.36 -4.91
C TYR A 184 -1.37 -13.55 -4.06
N ALA A 185 -1.84 -12.60 -3.25
CA ALA A 185 -1.02 -11.84 -2.32
C ALA A 185 -0.41 -12.75 -1.22
N LEU A 186 -1.14 -13.76 -0.75
CA LEU A 186 -0.69 -14.67 0.31
C LEU A 186 0.19 -15.82 -0.21
N GLN A 187 -0.20 -16.47 -1.30
CA GLN A 187 0.36 -17.78 -1.68
C GLN A 187 1.24 -17.76 -2.94
N HIS A 188 1.05 -16.82 -3.88
CA HIS A 188 1.78 -16.82 -5.15
C HIS A 188 3.10 -16.05 -5.09
N LEU A 189 4.14 -16.68 -4.51
CA LEU A 189 5.43 -16.07 -4.15
C LEU A 189 6.17 -15.28 -5.26
N ARG A 190 5.96 -15.59 -6.54
CA ARG A 190 6.60 -14.86 -7.66
C ARG A 190 5.99 -13.48 -7.93
N CYS A 191 4.73 -13.28 -7.56
CA CYS A 191 3.96 -12.08 -7.86
C CYS A 191 3.20 -11.50 -6.66
N ASN A 192 3.26 -12.12 -5.48
CA ASN A 192 2.65 -11.67 -4.23
C ASN A 192 2.75 -10.15 -4.00
N LYS A 193 3.95 -9.57 -4.11
CA LYS A 193 4.22 -8.13 -3.90
C LYS A 193 3.53 -7.21 -4.92
N LYS A 194 3.03 -7.74 -6.05
CA LYS A 194 2.21 -7.04 -7.04
C LYS A 194 0.72 -7.09 -6.67
N PHE A 195 0.23 -8.22 -6.18
CA PHE A 195 -1.14 -8.35 -5.68
C PHE A 195 -1.35 -7.61 -4.34
N MET A 196 -0.36 -7.64 -3.43
CA MET A 196 -0.32 -6.77 -2.24
C MET A 196 -0.49 -5.29 -2.62
N ALA A 197 0.19 -4.83 -3.68
CA ALA A 197 0.08 -3.44 -4.13
C ALA A 197 -1.33 -3.07 -4.62
N MET A 198 -2.11 -4.02 -5.12
CA MET A 198 -3.52 -3.80 -5.47
C MET A 198 -4.39 -3.47 -4.24
N LEU A 199 -4.02 -3.99 -3.06
CA LEU A 199 -4.78 -3.80 -1.83
C LEU A 199 -4.42 -2.49 -1.10
N GLU A 200 -3.27 -1.87 -1.38
CA GLU A 200 -2.79 -0.64 -0.70
C GLU A 200 -3.80 0.51 -0.65
N SER A 201 -4.68 0.61 -1.65
CA SER A 201 -5.71 1.67 -1.68
C SER A 201 -6.85 1.45 -0.68
N PHE A 202 -7.07 0.21 -0.23
CA PHE A 202 -8.18 -0.16 0.67
C PHE A 202 -7.91 0.39 2.07
N GLY A 203 -6.66 0.27 2.56
CA GLY A 203 -6.22 0.85 3.84
C GLY A 203 -6.30 2.38 3.91
N LYS A 204 -6.28 3.07 2.76
CA LYS A 204 -6.49 4.54 2.66
C LYS A 204 -7.97 4.92 2.52
N ALA A 205 -8.85 3.94 2.32
CA ALA A 205 -10.24 4.11 1.94
C ALA A 205 -11.23 3.57 3.01
N ARG A 206 -10.71 3.21 4.19
CA ARG A 206 -11.39 2.62 5.34
C ARG A 206 -12.63 3.42 5.75
N ASN A 207 -13.72 2.70 6.00
CA ASN A 207 -14.99 3.13 6.56
C ASN A 207 -15.85 1.87 6.83
N LYS A 208 -16.97 1.94 7.56
CA LYS A 208 -17.74 0.73 7.95
C LYS A 208 -18.03 -0.22 6.77
N GLN A 209 -18.33 0.30 5.58
CA GLN A 209 -18.63 -0.52 4.40
C GLN A 209 -17.37 -1.16 3.76
N VAL A 210 -16.27 -0.41 3.66
CA VAL A 210 -14.99 -0.92 3.13
C VAL A 210 -14.35 -1.90 4.10
N ASP A 211 -14.50 -1.67 5.41
CA ASP A 211 -13.96 -2.53 6.47
C ASP A 211 -14.66 -3.89 6.47
N ALA A 212 -16.00 -3.92 6.42
CA ALA A 212 -16.77 -5.16 6.28
C ALA A 212 -16.46 -5.91 4.97
N MET A 213 -16.18 -5.19 3.88
CA MET A 213 -15.71 -5.82 2.63
C MET A 213 -14.29 -6.39 2.76
N ILE A 214 -13.37 -5.69 3.41
CA ILE A 214 -12.03 -6.21 3.71
C ILE A 214 -12.14 -7.49 4.54
N TYR A 215 -12.99 -7.49 5.58
CA TYR A 215 -13.27 -8.67 6.40
C TYR A 215 -13.69 -9.86 5.54
N ARG A 216 -14.84 -9.76 4.85
CA ARG A 216 -15.39 -10.85 4.01
C ARG A 216 -14.45 -11.35 2.92
N THR A 217 -13.60 -10.48 2.38
CA THR A 217 -12.73 -10.84 1.25
C THR A 217 -11.36 -11.38 1.67
N PHE A 218 -10.91 -11.08 2.90
CA PHE A 218 -9.63 -11.56 3.43
C PHE A 218 -9.80 -12.83 4.28
N GLU A 219 -10.86 -12.89 5.08
CA GLU A 219 -11.17 -13.96 6.06
C GLU A 219 -11.03 -15.39 5.48
N PRO A 220 -11.52 -15.73 4.27
CA PRO A 220 -11.41 -17.09 3.71
C PRO A 220 -9.98 -17.62 3.50
N ASN A 221 -8.96 -16.76 3.53
CA ASN A 221 -7.56 -17.15 3.35
C ASN A 221 -6.64 -16.68 4.48
N LEU A 222 -6.88 -15.50 5.06
CA LEU A 222 -5.92 -14.81 5.92
C LEU A 222 -5.61 -15.60 7.20
N TRP A 223 -6.63 -16.00 7.96
CA TRP A 223 -6.48 -16.66 9.26
C TRP A 223 -5.72 -17.99 9.17
N ARG A 224 -5.95 -18.76 8.11
CA ARG A 224 -5.19 -19.99 7.82
C ARG A 224 -3.75 -19.70 7.40
N CYS A 225 -3.51 -18.65 6.62
CA CYS A 225 -2.15 -18.30 6.19
C CYS A 225 -1.29 -17.76 7.35
N LEU A 226 -1.89 -17.06 8.32
CA LEU A 226 -1.22 -16.64 9.56
C LEU A 226 -0.76 -17.82 10.44
N LYS A 227 -1.40 -18.98 10.32
CA LYS A 227 -1.05 -20.23 11.02
C LYS A 227 -0.33 -21.26 10.13
N ALA A 228 0.15 -20.85 8.95
CA ALA A 228 0.79 -21.75 8.00
C ALA A 228 2.19 -22.17 8.46
N ALA A 229 2.51 -23.47 8.33
CA ALA A 229 3.86 -23.99 8.60
C ALA A 229 4.94 -23.34 7.69
N ASN A 230 4.58 -23.00 6.44
CA ASN A 230 5.47 -22.31 5.52
C ASN A 230 5.70 -20.85 5.94
N GLU A 231 6.95 -20.51 6.32
CA GLU A 231 7.29 -19.16 6.80
C GLU A 231 7.04 -18.06 5.76
N THR A 232 7.15 -18.32 4.46
CA THR A 232 6.95 -17.28 3.44
C THR A 232 5.46 -16.94 3.28
N VAL A 233 4.58 -17.94 3.33
CA VAL A 233 3.12 -17.74 3.37
C VAL A 233 2.72 -17.01 4.64
N ARG A 234 3.28 -17.41 5.79
CA ARG A 234 3.03 -16.76 7.08
C ARG A 234 3.54 -15.32 7.13
N CYS A 235 4.70 -15.04 6.53
CA CYS A 235 5.24 -13.69 6.38
C CYS A 235 4.39 -12.83 5.44
N ASN A 236 3.88 -13.37 4.33
CA ASN A 236 2.93 -12.65 3.48
C ASN A 236 1.65 -12.33 4.25
N ALA A 237 1.16 -13.26 5.07
CA ALA A 237 -0.02 -13.06 5.91
C ALA A 237 0.20 -12.01 6.99
N CYS A 238 1.36 -12.01 7.66
CA CYS A 238 1.79 -10.95 8.58
C CYS A 238 1.80 -9.57 7.91
N CYS A 239 2.43 -9.45 6.73
CA CYS A 239 2.48 -8.23 5.95
C CYS A 239 1.12 -7.77 5.37
N LEU A 240 0.10 -8.62 5.37
CA LEU A 240 -1.26 -8.28 4.95
C LEU A 240 -2.20 -8.00 6.12
N PHE A 241 -2.08 -8.75 7.22
CA PHE A 241 -2.89 -8.58 8.41
C PHE A 241 -2.58 -7.26 9.13
N LEU A 242 -1.31 -7.02 9.47
CA LEU A 242 -0.96 -5.92 10.37
C LEU A 242 -1.24 -4.51 9.79
N PRO A 243 -1.04 -4.22 8.49
CA PRO A 243 -1.44 -2.92 7.91
C PRO A 243 -2.95 -2.73 7.77
N PHE A 244 -3.74 -3.79 7.96
CA PHE A 244 -5.20 -3.79 7.86
C PHE A 244 -5.90 -4.02 9.22
N TYR A 245 -5.15 -4.17 10.30
CA TYR A 245 -5.71 -4.23 11.65
C TYR A 245 -6.42 -2.90 12.01
N PRO A 246 -7.58 -2.92 12.69
CA PRO A 246 -8.39 -4.09 13.02
C PRO A 246 -9.20 -4.57 11.81
N PHE A 247 -9.44 -5.87 11.71
CA PHE A 247 -10.46 -6.43 10.83
C PHE A 247 -11.81 -6.36 11.55
N VAL A 248 -12.81 -5.76 10.88
CA VAL A 248 -14.11 -5.45 11.45
C VAL A 248 -15.19 -5.82 10.43
N SER A 249 -16.14 -6.66 10.81
CA SER A 249 -17.29 -7.06 9.99
C SER A 249 -18.49 -6.13 10.20
N ASP A 250 -19.61 -6.41 9.52
CA ASP A 250 -20.88 -5.73 9.74
C ASP A 250 -21.67 -6.24 10.97
N ASP A 251 -21.23 -7.32 11.63
CA ASP A 251 -21.85 -7.92 12.81
C ASP A 251 -21.07 -7.59 14.11
N ASP A 252 -21.72 -6.88 15.04
CA ASP A 252 -21.08 -6.44 16.28
C ASP A 252 -20.77 -7.61 17.26
N ILE A 253 -21.46 -8.75 17.15
CA ILE A 253 -21.19 -9.97 17.95
C ILE A 253 -19.92 -10.64 17.41
N GLU A 254 -19.86 -10.88 16.10
CA GLU A 254 -18.67 -11.44 15.43
C GLU A 254 -17.44 -10.55 15.67
N ASN A 255 -17.61 -9.23 15.66
CA ASN A 255 -16.55 -8.28 16.00
C ASN A 255 -16.05 -8.49 17.43
N ALA A 256 -16.94 -8.60 18.42
CA ALA A 256 -16.57 -8.80 19.82
C ALA A 256 -15.81 -10.11 20.06
N GLU A 257 -16.24 -11.20 19.43
CA GLU A 257 -15.56 -12.50 19.49
C GLU A 257 -14.16 -12.46 18.84
N ASN A 258 -14.04 -11.75 17.71
CA ASN A 258 -12.79 -11.65 16.95
C ASN A 258 -11.72 -10.72 17.57
N VAL A 259 -12.06 -9.84 18.52
CA VAL A 259 -11.05 -8.97 19.18
C VAL A 259 -9.94 -9.81 19.81
N SER A 260 -10.31 -10.81 20.62
CA SER A 260 -9.36 -11.69 21.32
C SER A 260 -8.55 -12.55 20.35
N LEU A 261 -9.16 -13.02 19.27
CA LEU A 261 -8.47 -13.77 18.22
C LEU A 261 -7.38 -12.94 17.53
N GLN A 262 -7.72 -11.71 17.11
CA GLN A 262 -6.77 -10.83 16.43
C GLN A 262 -5.65 -10.36 17.36
N GLN A 263 -5.94 -10.09 18.63
CA GLN A 263 -4.93 -9.79 19.65
C GLN A 263 -3.98 -10.98 19.88
N GLY A 264 -4.52 -12.20 19.99
CA GLY A 264 -3.71 -13.43 20.07
C GLY A 264 -2.76 -13.58 18.89
N ILE A 265 -3.26 -13.38 17.66
CA ILE A 265 -2.44 -13.39 16.43
C ILE A 265 -1.30 -12.36 16.49
N ILE A 266 -1.53 -11.15 17.00
CA ILE A 266 -0.45 -10.15 17.14
C ILE A 266 0.64 -10.66 18.10
N ILE A 267 0.26 -11.24 19.24
CA ILE A 267 1.20 -11.83 20.19
C ILE A 267 1.98 -13.01 19.59
N ASP A 268 1.31 -13.88 18.84
CA ASP A 268 1.96 -15.01 18.15
C ASP A 268 2.98 -14.53 17.12
N LEU A 269 2.65 -13.51 16.31
CA LEU A 269 3.56 -12.93 15.31
C LEU A 269 4.79 -12.24 15.94
N LEU A 270 4.68 -11.69 17.15
CA LEU A 270 5.82 -11.17 17.91
C LEU A 270 6.73 -12.27 18.48
N LYS A 271 6.24 -13.51 18.55
CA LYS A 271 6.94 -14.70 19.08
C LYS A 271 7.37 -15.68 17.98
N ASP A 272 7.01 -15.43 16.72
CA ASP A 272 7.26 -16.29 15.56
C ASP A 272 8.74 -16.72 15.43
N ASP A 273 9.01 -17.96 15.03
CA ASP A 273 10.38 -18.45 14.80
C ASP A 273 11.12 -17.65 13.71
N SER A 274 10.40 -17.15 12.70
CA SER A 274 10.99 -16.39 11.59
C SER A 274 11.28 -14.96 12.01
N TYR A 275 12.56 -14.60 12.05
CA TYR A 275 13.02 -13.24 12.42
C TYR A 275 12.47 -12.14 11.50
N VAL A 276 12.12 -12.47 10.25
CA VAL A 276 11.49 -11.54 9.30
C VAL A 276 10.09 -11.17 9.80
N ILE A 277 9.34 -12.15 10.28
CA ILE A 277 8.01 -11.99 10.85
C ILE A 277 8.09 -11.19 12.15
N ARG A 278 8.97 -11.58 13.10
CA ARG A 278 9.18 -10.80 14.34
C ARG A 278 9.57 -9.34 14.08
N SER A 279 10.43 -9.10 13.08
CA SER A 279 10.84 -7.72 12.71
C SER A 279 9.66 -6.87 12.23
N GLU A 280 8.80 -7.41 11.37
CA GLU A 280 7.63 -6.65 10.88
C GLU A 280 6.53 -6.53 11.95
N ALA A 281 6.26 -7.62 12.68
CA ALA A 281 5.34 -7.65 13.80
C ALA A 281 5.70 -6.60 14.87
N CYS A 282 6.99 -6.47 15.21
CA CYS A 282 7.47 -5.47 16.16
C CYS A 282 7.13 -4.03 15.73
N ARG A 283 7.51 -3.62 14.51
CA ARG A 283 7.22 -2.26 14.01
C ARG A 283 5.72 -1.98 13.99
N ARG A 284 4.96 -2.91 13.42
CA ARG A 284 3.51 -2.72 13.23
C ARG A 284 2.74 -2.77 14.54
N THR A 285 3.14 -3.59 15.51
CA THR A 285 2.46 -3.62 16.81
C THR A 285 2.67 -2.32 17.56
N LEU A 286 3.87 -1.72 17.50
CA LEU A 286 4.11 -0.41 18.11
C LEU A 286 3.27 0.70 17.44
N PHE A 287 3.10 0.67 16.12
CA PHE A 287 2.16 1.53 15.40
C PHE A 287 0.70 1.29 15.83
N ILE A 288 0.25 0.03 15.85
CA ILE A 288 -1.12 -0.36 16.26
C ILE A 288 -1.41 0.09 17.70
N LEU A 289 -0.49 -0.16 18.63
CA LEU A 289 -0.59 0.33 20.01
C LEU A 289 -0.68 1.85 20.05
N SER A 290 0.11 2.59 19.24
CA SER A 290 0.03 4.05 19.21
C SER A 290 -1.32 4.60 18.70
N ALA A 291 -1.97 3.87 17.79
CA ALA A 291 -3.21 4.26 17.13
C ALA A 291 -4.48 3.90 17.93
N TYR A 292 -4.43 2.85 18.75
CA TYR A 292 -5.58 2.30 19.47
C TYR A 292 -5.33 2.14 20.98
N PHE A 293 -4.36 2.86 21.57
CA PHE A 293 -3.88 2.66 22.94
C PHE A 293 -5.00 2.61 23.98
N ASP A 294 -5.91 3.59 23.96
CA ASP A 294 -7.00 3.72 24.93
C ASP A 294 -8.14 2.70 24.75
N ILE A 295 -8.14 1.96 23.65
CA ILE A 295 -9.13 0.92 23.33
C ILE A 295 -8.64 -0.46 23.78
N PHE A 296 -7.33 -0.64 23.96
CA PHE A 296 -6.75 -1.94 24.28
C PHE A 296 -6.86 -2.30 25.76
N PRO A 297 -7.14 -3.58 26.09
CA PRO A 297 -6.97 -4.08 27.45
C PRO A 297 -5.53 -3.87 27.94
N LEU A 298 -5.38 -3.40 29.19
CA LEU A 298 -4.06 -3.16 29.80
C LEU A 298 -3.15 -4.41 29.77
N ASP A 299 -3.75 -5.61 29.89
CA ASP A 299 -3.00 -6.86 29.81
C ASP A 299 -2.42 -7.10 28.41
N PHE A 300 -3.18 -6.87 27.33
CA PHE A 300 -2.69 -6.97 25.96
C PHE A 300 -1.55 -5.98 25.68
N ILE A 301 -1.69 -4.72 26.14
CA ILE A 301 -0.62 -3.71 26.06
C ILE A 301 0.63 -4.20 26.79
N LYS A 302 0.48 -4.72 28.00
CA LYS A 302 1.58 -5.26 28.81
C LYS A 302 2.25 -6.45 28.12
N GLN A 303 1.50 -7.42 27.61
CA GLN A 303 2.03 -8.57 26.89
C GLN A 303 2.85 -8.15 25.66
N CYS A 304 2.32 -7.22 24.85
CA CYS A 304 3.02 -6.68 23.69
C CYS A 304 4.33 -5.99 24.10
N LEU A 305 4.28 -5.07 25.07
CA LEU A 305 5.46 -4.31 25.50
C LEU A 305 6.50 -5.18 26.20
N THR A 306 6.12 -6.16 27.02
CA THR A 306 7.05 -7.14 27.60
C THR A 306 7.75 -7.93 26.50
N GLN A 307 7.01 -8.46 25.52
CA GLN A 307 7.62 -9.19 24.40
C GLN A 307 8.58 -8.29 23.60
N ILE A 308 8.20 -7.05 23.29
CA ILE A 308 8.98 -6.14 22.46
C ILE A 308 10.21 -5.58 23.19
N ILE A 309 10.03 -5.09 24.42
CA ILE A 309 11.05 -4.37 25.18
C ILE A 309 11.98 -5.33 25.91
N ASP A 310 11.46 -6.38 26.53
CA ASP A 310 12.29 -7.27 27.35
C ASP A 310 12.98 -8.34 26.50
N ILE A 311 12.26 -8.90 25.51
CA ILE A 311 12.73 -10.00 24.64
C ILE A 311 13.29 -9.49 23.30
N LEU A 312 12.49 -8.83 22.46
CA LEU A 312 12.92 -8.48 21.09
C LEU A 312 14.06 -7.44 21.04
N SER A 313 14.19 -6.58 22.06
CA SER A 313 15.30 -5.60 22.13
C SER A 313 16.67 -6.24 22.34
N VAL A 314 16.73 -7.52 22.72
CA VAL A 314 17.96 -8.32 22.89
C VAL A 314 17.98 -9.56 21.99
N ASP A 315 17.08 -9.64 20.99
CA ASP A 315 17.06 -10.74 20.02
C ASP A 315 18.45 -10.91 19.38
N SER A 316 18.88 -12.17 19.23
CA SER A 316 20.09 -12.54 18.49
C SER A 316 20.24 -11.81 17.15
N ILE A 317 19.12 -11.60 16.43
CA ILE A 317 19.07 -11.03 15.10
C ILE A 317 19.03 -9.50 15.13
N VAL A 318 20.01 -8.89 14.45
CA VAL A 318 20.19 -7.43 14.35
C VAL A 318 18.95 -6.70 13.82
N SER A 319 18.27 -7.24 12.80
CA SER A 319 17.10 -6.59 12.20
C SER A 319 15.90 -6.51 13.15
N VAL A 320 15.75 -7.49 14.05
CA VAL A 320 14.69 -7.50 15.07
C VAL A 320 14.98 -6.42 16.12
N ARG A 321 16.21 -6.34 16.62
CA ARG A 321 16.61 -5.27 17.56
C ARG A 321 16.43 -3.88 16.94
N ILE A 322 16.80 -3.68 15.68
CA ILE A 322 16.55 -2.42 14.94
C ILE A 322 15.04 -2.10 14.89
N ALA A 323 14.19 -3.08 14.59
CA ALA A 323 12.74 -2.89 14.49
C ALA A 323 12.09 -2.36 15.79
N VAL A 324 12.65 -2.70 16.96
CA VAL A 324 12.21 -2.15 18.25
C VAL A 324 12.44 -0.63 18.30
N TYR A 325 13.68 -0.18 18.05
CA TYR A 325 14.02 1.25 18.07
C TYR A 325 13.32 2.05 16.97
N GLU A 326 13.05 1.43 15.81
CA GLU A 326 12.29 2.05 14.72
C GLU A 326 10.81 2.26 15.10
N GLY A 327 10.12 1.21 15.59
CA GLY A 327 8.69 1.28 15.91
C GLY A 327 8.38 2.09 17.17
N MET A 328 9.31 2.19 18.14
CA MET A 328 9.12 3.00 19.36
C MET A 328 8.86 4.48 19.06
N ARG A 329 9.25 4.95 17.87
CA ARG A 329 9.00 6.33 17.39
C ARG A 329 7.52 6.65 17.19
N ASP A 330 6.66 5.64 17.03
CA ASP A 330 5.21 5.83 16.94
C ASP A 330 4.58 6.00 18.34
N LEU A 331 5.01 5.21 19.33
CA LEU A 331 4.57 5.39 20.73
C LEU A 331 4.97 6.74 21.31
N LEU A 332 6.11 7.33 20.90
CA LEU A 332 6.50 8.70 21.29
C LEU A 332 5.43 9.76 20.98
N ARG A 333 4.56 9.51 19.99
CA ARG A 333 3.51 10.46 19.56
C ARG A 333 2.18 10.22 20.26
N CYS A 334 2.04 9.12 20.99
CA CYS A 334 0.81 8.74 21.67
C CYS A 334 0.80 9.27 23.11
N GLY A 335 0.03 10.34 23.36
CA GLY A 335 -0.07 10.96 24.69
C GLY A 335 -0.53 9.99 25.78
N SER A 336 -1.50 9.13 25.47
CA SER A 336 -2.01 8.09 26.37
C SER A 336 -0.96 7.03 26.74
N ALA A 337 -0.01 6.78 25.83
CA ALA A 337 1.08 5.84 26.05
C ALA A 337 2.24 6.42 26.88
N LEU A 338 2.22 7.70 27.27
CA LEU A 338 3.37 8.42 27.88
C LEU A 338 4.08 7.61 28.98
N ASN A 339 3.34 7.16 29.99
CA ASN A 339 3.89 6.41 31.13
C ASN A 339 4.42 5.02 30.75
N ALA A 340 3.88 4.40 29.70
CA ALA A 340 4.39 3.13 29.18
C ALA A 340 5.65 3.35 28.33
N CYS A 341 5.64 4.40 27.51
CA CYS A 341 6.74 4.80 26.64
C CYS A 341 7.97 5.24 27.44
N GLU A 342 7.81 6.06 28.49
CA GLU A 342 8.92 6.47 29.36
C GLU A 342 9.59 5.28 30.06
N ARG A 343 8.80 4.33 30.58
CA ARG A 343 9.33 3.09 31.19
C ARG A 343 10.04 2.22 30.16
N ALA A 344 9.44 2.04 28.98
CA ALA A 344 10.06 1.31 27.88
C ALA A 344 11.40 1.92 27.45
N LEU A 345 11.49 3.25 27.35
CA LEU A 345 12.73 3.95 27.02
C LEU A 345 13.80 3.73 28.10
N LYS A 346 13.45 3.82 29.39
CA LYS A 346 14.38 3.50 30.48
C LYS A 346 14.96 2.09 30.31
N CYS A 347 14.13 1.07 30.07
CA CYS A 347 14.59 -0.30 29.84
C CYS A 347 15.41 -0.48 28.54
N LEU A 348 15.12 0.29 27.48
CA LEU A 348 15.83 0.21 26.19
C LEU A 348 17.21 0.89 26.16
N PHE A 349 17.48 1.79 27.12
CA PHE A 349 18.74 2.53 27.25
C PHE A 349 19.53 2.18 28.52
N ASP A 350 18.91 1.53 29.51
CA ASP A 350 19.60 0.88 30.63
C ASP A 350 20.47 -0.27 30.10
N ASN A 351 21.78 -0.01 29.97
CA ASN A 351 22.80 -0.95 29.50
C ASN A 351 22.55 -1.61 28.11
N ARG A 352 21.59 -1.09 27.33
CA ARG A 352 21.21 -1.53 25.97
C ARG A 352 21.37 -0.39 24.94
N GLY A 353 20.81 -0.54 23.74
CA GLY A 353 20.64 0.54 22.75
C GLY A 353 21.95 1.15 22.23
N ILE A 354 22.36 2.28 22.79
CA ILE A 354 23.64 2.92 22.46
C ILE A 354 24.84 2.02 22.78
N ASN A 355 24.67 1.07 23.71
CA ASN A 355 25.68 0.07 24.08
C ASN A 355 25.57 -1.24 23.29
N ASP A 356 24.69 -1.34 22.28
CA ASP A 356 24.60 -2.55 21.45
C ASP A 356 25.92 -2.85 20.72
N ARG A 357 26.24 -4.14 20.59
CA ARG A 357 27.42 -4.65 19.87
C ARG A 357 27.45 -4.32 18.36
N CYS A 358 26.34 -3.90 17.77
CA CYS A 358 26.20 -3.59 16.35
C CYS A 358 25.89 -2.11 16.10
N ASP A 359 26.74 -1.45 15.30
CA ASP A 359 26.59 -0.03 14.94
C ASP A 359 25.23 0.33 14.31
N HIS A 360 24.60 -0.60 13.60
CA HIS A 360 23.29 -0.36 13.00
C HIS A 360 22.17 -0.28 14.05
N VAL A 361 22.28 -1.05 15.15
CA VAL A 361 21.36 -0.97 16.29
C VAL A 361 21.64 0.31 17.06
N ARG A 362 22.92 0.63 17.32
CA ARG A 362 23.33 1.90 17.96
C ARG A 362 22.77 3.11 17.19
N LEU A 363 22.89 3.12 15.87
CA LEU A 363 22.33 4.16 15.00
C LEU A 363 20.80 4.25 15.08
N ALA A 364 20.09 3.12 15.15
CA ALA A 364 18.63 3.11 15.34
C ALA A 364 18.24 3.69 16.72
N ALA A 365 18.97 3.32 17.77
CA ALA A 365 18.80 3.84 19.12
C ALA A 365 19.08 5.35 19.20
N PHE A 366 20.15 5.85 18.57
CA PHE A 366 20.42 7.29 18.44
C PHE A 366 19.34 8.03 17.64
N LYS A 367 18.76 7.43 16.59
CA LYS A 367 17.62 8.02 15.85
C LYS A 367 16.35 8.11 16.71
N LEU A 368 16.15 7.18 17.66
CA LEU A 368 15.07 7.25 18.65
C LEU A 368 15.33 8.36 19.68
N LEU A 369 16.55 8.46 20.24
CA LEU A 369 16.93 9.56 21.13
C LEU A 369 16.79 10.94 20.44
N ASN A 370 17.21 11.05 19.18
CA ASN A 370 17.03 12.29 18.41
C ASN A 370 15.54 12.62 18.16
N ALA A 371 14.64 11.65 18.22
CA ALA A 371 13.20 11.90 18.16
C ALA A 371 12.59 12.37 19.50
N LEU A 372 13.35 12.31 20.60
CA LEU A 372 12.99 12.94 21.88
C LEU A 372 13.40 14.43 21.95
N VAL A 373 14.20 14.93 21.01
CA VAL A 373 14.63 16.33 20.99
C VAL A 373 13.40 17.23 20.81
N GLY A 374 13.12 18.07 21.81
CA GLY A 374 11.92 18.91 21.85
C GLY A 374 10.64 18.19 22.33
N HIS A 375 10.72 16.93 22.77
CA HIS A 375 9.59 16.23 23.36
C HIS A 375 9.24 16.82 24.72
N ARG A 376 7.97 17.23 24.91
CA ARG A 376 7.56 18.08 26.04
C ARG A 376 7.56 17.35 27.40
N PHE A 377 7.35 16.03 27.38
CA PHE A 377 7.03 15.24 28.58
C PHE A 377 8.06 14.17 28.94
N ILE A 378 8.87 13.74 27.97
CA ILE A 378 9.96 12.76 28.18
C ILE A 378 11.26 13.48 27.86
N LYS A 379 12.17 13.50 28.81
CA LYS A 379 13.53 14.01 28.63
C LYS A 379 14.47 12.82 28.43
N ALA A 380 15.42 12.93 27.52
CA ALA A 380 16.58 12.05 27.54
C ALA A 380 17.37 12.36 28.83
N CYS A 381 17.72 11.32 29.58
CA CYS A 381 18.62 11.41 30.73
C CYS A 381 20.07 11.51 30.26
#